data_AF-A0A7K5ZPR0-F1
#
_entry.id   AF-A0A7K5ZPR0-F1
#
_cell.length_a   1.000
_cell.length_b   1.000
_cell.length_c   1.000
_cell.angle_alpha   90.00
_cell.angle_beta   90.00
_cell.angle_gamma   90.00
#
_symmetry.space_group_name_H-M   'P 1'
#
loop_
_entity.id
_entity.type
_entity.pdbx_description
1 polymer ?
#
loop_
_entity_poly.entity_id
_entity_poly.type
_entity_poly.pdbx_seq_one_letter_code
_entity_poly.pdbx_strand_id
1 'polypeptide(L)'
;LPGCSQGSCLWPHLQSSGTGLFFKVFQGHGLLLPISSKGQLRPSRNSSSAGFPSATETLDLGGKHSFLPVGADFCLVEAGGEAWLLLQCRLVICVLLGLGSLLVRGLPPSCPHTCQCYDTSKVFCSDEKMREIPAGLPGSATQLFFVETALSSVRRGALGTSTTLTKLVFLNNNIQELEAGAFQGLPSLTELEVSGNPLPSVSLGVLMGLTNLSKLSLGANGISSLQPGLFTAACHLQDLRLPGNRIVALPPGIFHPLRWLQALDLSQNVLVELPEGLLAPLTALRLLKLSDNLLVRVPPGTFRALGQLTELHLDGNRLEELPPGIFTGLGGLQRLQLQHNALGSLAPDIFTGLLNLTVLSLEGNRLATLPATLFTGTPGLLHLSLARNQLETLPQELFSNLSVLQTLVLSHNAMGQLPPEVFQGLAALTALQLNHNNLSSLPAGLLAGLPLLTSLALDHNRLARLPLGLFDANDDLVRVQLSDNPWACDCHLAYLLHWLQGFAEPLIHGQAFCASPTALQGQSLLEVPRGQLECPGGPGVPPEEGWDRDAPGQCTYSNADGTVSMVCDATSCQQLSLRLPPPPPPPEQGQGLGPAYQGAWVLHSHCGTLQVSVLVTAQSRNEATSSHLPAMP
;
A
#
# COMPACT_ATOMS: atom_id res chain seq x y z
N LEU A 1 -34.34 27.81 -6.63
CA LEU A 1 -34.48 28.72 -7.79
C LEU A 1 -33.12 28.82 -8.47
N PRO A 2 -32.99 28.51 -9.77
CA PRO A 2 -31.71 28.53 -10.47
C PRO A 2 -31.37 29.92 -11.03
N GLY A 3 -30.07 30.19 -11.19
CA GLY A 3 -29.52 31.16 -12.13
C GLY A 3 -29.16 32.54 -11.56
N CYS A 4 -27.86 32.81 -11.44
CA CYS A 4 -27.24 34.02 -11.99
C CYS A 4 -25.70 33.90 -12.00
N SER A 5 -25.13 34.36 -13.11
CA SER A 5 -23.77 34.23 -13.59
C SER A 5 -22.93 35.50 -13.35
N GLN A 6 -21.61 35.28 -13.26
CA GLN A 6 -20.49 36.15 -13.70
C GLN A 6 -20.28 37.55 -13.08
N GLY A 7 -19.06 37.78 -12.56
CA GLY A 7 -18.25 38.94 -12.99
C GLY A 7 -17.62 39.84 -11.93
N SER A 8 -16.30 39.66 -11.75
CA SER A 8 -15.28 40.75 -11.70
C SER A 8 -14.82 41.36 -10.36
N CYS A 9 -13.62 40.91 -9.97
CA CYS A 9 -12.42 41.63 -9.50
C CYS A 9 -12.53 42.95 -8.70
N LEU A 10 -11.83 42.99 -7.55
CA LEU A 10 -10.83 44.03 -7.19
C LEU A 10 -10.12 43.66 -5.86
N TRP A 11 -8.79 43.48 -5.92
CA TRP A 11 -7.86 43.61 -4.78
C TRP A 11 -7.34 45.06 -4.75
N PRO A 12 -7.01 45.64 -3.56
CA PRO A 12 -5.59 45.67 -3.19
C PRO A 12 -5.25 45.57 -1.68
N HIS A 13 -4.20 44.80 -1.40
CA HIS A 13 -3.04 44.95 -0.49
C HIS A 13 -3.10 45.28 1.03
N LEU A 14 -2.20 44.53 1.72
CA LEU A 14 -1.54 44.66 3.06
C LEU A 14 -2.31 44.02 4.24
N GLN A 15 -1.75 43.15 5.10
CA GLN A 15 -0.36 42.82 5.43
C GLN A 15 -0.30 41.49 6.24
N SER A 16 0.90 40.94 6.38
CA SER A 16 1.30 39.59 6.84
C SER A 16 0.87 39.11 8.25
N SER A 17 0.48 37.84 8.34
CA SER A 17 1.00 36.79 9.26
C SER A 17 0.14 35.53 8.99
N GLY A 18 0.60 34.30 8.82
CA GLY A 18 1.89 33.69 9.09
C GLY A 18 1.66 32.33 9.73
N THR A 19 1.00 31.38 9.04
CA THR A 19 1.06 29.92 9.31
C THR A 19 0.40 29.16 8.16
N GLY A 20 1.22 28.61 7.26
CA GLY A 20 0.79 27.65 6.24
C GLY A 20 0.66 26.26 6.85
N LEU A 21 -0.51 25.63 6.65
CA LEU A 21 -0.76 24.23 6.96
C LEU A 21 -0.01 23.36 5.95
N PHE A 22 1.04 22.69 6.43
CA PHE A 22 1.62 21.52 5.77
C PHE A 22 0.61 20.37 5.78
N PHE A 23 0.35 19.80 4.60
CA PHE A 23 -0.30 18.50 4.47
C PHE A 23 0.64 17.41 5.01
N LYS A 24 0.26 16.80 6.14
CA LYS A 24 0.84 15.54 6.61
C LYS A 24 -0.18 14.43 6.33
N VAL A 25 0.11 13.62 5.32
CA VAL A 25 -0.66 12.40 5.00
C VAL A 25 -0.34 11.37 6.09
N PHE A 26 -1.29 11.12 6.99
CA PHE A 26 -1.26 9.94 7.86
C PHE A 26 -1.94 8.78 7.12
N GLN A 27 -1.15 7.82 6.63
CA GLN A 27 -1.67 6.49 6.31
C GLN A 27 -1.68 5.66 7.59
N GLY A 28 -2.87 5.45 8.15
CA GLY A 28 -3.11 4.52 9.24
C GLY A 28 -4.50 3.94 9.08
N HIS A 29 -4.59 2.62 8.90
CA HIS A 29 -5.85 1.88 8.87
C HIS A 29 -6.64 2.14 10.17
N GLY A 30 -7.73 2.90 10.03
CA GLY A 30 -8.74 3.12 11.06
C GLY A 30 -10.11 3.11 10.40
N LEU A 31 -11.06 2.39 11.00
CA LEU A 31 -12.45 2.38 10.56
C LEU A 31 -12.97 3.82 10.45
N LEU A 32 -13.23 4.27 9.22
CA LEU A 32 -14.01 5.46 8.96
C LEU A 32 -15.48 5.14 9.23
N LEU A 33 -15.99 5.53 10.39
CA LEU A 33 -17.42 5.78 10.57
C LEU A 33 -17.66 7.25 10.24
N PRO A 34 -18.59 7.59 9.32
CA PRO A 34 -18.90 8.99 9.04
C PRO A 34 -19.72 9.57 10.21
N ILE A 35 -19.13 10.51 10.94
CA ILE A 35 -19.87 11.37 11.88
C ILE A 35 -20.27 12.64 11.12
N SER A 36 -21.58 12.81 10.92
CA SER A 36 -22.17 14.07 10.45
C SER A 36 -22.51 14.93 11.67
N SER A 37 -22.25 16.25 11.59
CA SER A 37 -22.40 17.25 12.66
C SER A 37 -23.84 17.55 13.10
N LYS A 38 -24.81 16.69 12.76
CA LYS A 38 -26.16 16.69 13.34
C LYS A 38 -26.65 15.24 13.43
N GLY A 39 -26.58 14.66 14.63
CA GLY A 39 -26.98 13.29 14.90
C GLY A 39 -28.43 13.00 14.52
N GLN A 40 -28.64 12.26 13.43
CA GLN A 40 -29.83 11.47 13.12
C GLN A 40 -29.53 10.54 11.92
N LEU A 41 -29.74 9.23 12.09
CA LEU A 41 -29.69 8.22 11.02
C LEU A 41 -31.11 7.75 10.69
N ARG A 42 -31.47 7.72 9.40
CA ARG A 42 -32.67 7.06 8.85
C ARG A 42 -32.26 5.82 8.03
N PRO A 43 -33.05 4.73 8.03
CA PRO A 43 -32.79 3.59 7.15
C PRO A 43 -33.37 3.83 5.74
N SER A 44 -32.62 3.44 4.71
CA SER A 44 -33.10 3.40 3.32
C SER A 44 -33.91 2.11 3.07
N ARG A 45 -35.13 2.28 2.57
CA ARG A 45 -35.90 1.24 1.87
C ARG A 45 -35.64 1.42 0.38
N ASN A 46 -35.31 0.34 -0.33
CA ASN A 46 -35.91 0.03 -1.62
C ASN A 46 -35.78 -1.45 -1.96
N SER A 47 -36.86 -1.95 -2.54
CA SER A 47 -37.19 -3.34 -2.86
C SER A 47 -37.39 -3.50 -4.37
N SER A 48 -37.00 -4.64 -4.93
CA SER A 48 -37.60 -5.38 -6.08
C SER A 48 -36.52 -6.28 -6.70
N SER A 49 -36.71 -7.52 -7.17
CA SER A 49 -37.81 -8.49 -7.27
C SER A 49 -37.26 -9.72 -8.03
N ALA A 50 -38.01 -10.83 -8.02
CA ALA A 50 -37.84 -12.11 -8.77
C ALA A 50 -37.17 -13.23 -7.96
N GLY A 51 -37.68 -14.45 -7.84
CA GLY A 51 -38.83 -15.14 -8.43
C GLY A 51 -38.63 -16.63 -8.14
N PHE A 52 -39.65 -17.31 -7.59
CA PHE A 52 -39.66 -18.77 -7.34
C PHE A 52 -39.64 -19.57 -8.66
N PRO A 53 -39.21 -20.85 -8.65
CA PRO A 53 -40.20 -21.91 -8.46
C PRO A 53 -39.78 -23.04 -7.51
N SER A 54 -40.83 -23.71 -7.04
CA SER A 54 -40.93 -24.91 -6.21
C SER A 54 -40.44 -26.20 -6.88
N ALA A 55 -39.95 -27.15 -6.07
CA ALA A 55 -40.20 -28.58 -6.29
C ALA A 55 -40.16 -29.36 -4.96
N THR A 56 -41.25 -30.09 -4.75
CA THR A 56 -41.49 -31.17 -3.79
C THR A 56 -40.56 -32.37 -4.03
N GLU A 57 -40.11 -33.05 -2.96
CA GLU A 57 -40.04 -34.52 -2.97
C GLU A 57 -39.92 -35.13 -1.57
N THR A 58 -40.49 -36.32 -1.49
CA THR A 58 -40.93 -37.15 -0.38
C THR A 58 -39.79 -37.88 0.34
N LEU A 59 -39.95 -38.02 1.66
CA LEU A 59 -39.21 -38.94 2.52
C LEU A 59 -39.65 -40.38 2.26
N ASP A 60 -38.69 -41.27 2.05
CA ASP A 60 -38.89 -42.72 1.99
C ASP A 60 -38.01 -43.43 3.02
N LEU A 61 -38.58 -44.47 3.64
CA LEU A 61 -38.06 -45.25 4.77
C LEU A 61 -37.26 -46.47 4.27
N GLY A 62 -36.15 -46.78 4.95
CA GLY A 62 -35.44 -48.06 4.74
C GLY A 62 -34.36 -48.29 5.80
N GLY A 63 -34.62 -49.17 6.77
CA GLY A 63 -33.76 -49.41 7.93
C GLY A 63 -32.74 -50.56 7.80
N LYS A 64 -31.93 -50.75 8.85
CA LYS A 64 -31.73 -52.01 9.62
C LYS A 64 -30.40 -52.06 10.40
N HIS A 65 -30.44 -52.81 11.50
CA HIS A 65 -29.35 -53.45 12.30
C HIS A 65 -28.53 -52.51 13.22
N SER A 66 -28.62 -52.52 14.56
CA SER A 66 -28.64 -53.54 15.65
C SER A 66 -27.33 -53.46 16.46
N PHE A 67 -27.43 -53.18 17.77
CA PHE A 67 -26.91 -53.96 18.92
C PHE A 67 -26.67 -53.07 20.16
N LEU A 68 -27.27 -53.49 21.29
CA LEU A 68 -27.05 -53.06 22.69
C LEU A 68 -25.88 -53.85 23.31
N PRO A 69 -25.34 -53.43 24.48
CA PRO A 69 -25.79 -53.97 25.79
C PRO A 69 -25.93 -52.87 26.89
N VAL A 70 -26.97 -52.85 27.74
CA VAL A 70 -27.25 -53.57 29.02
C VAL A 70 -26.53 -53.02 30.28
N GLY A 71 -27.36 -52.65 31.28
CA GLY A 71 -27.07 -52.56 32.73
C GLY A 71 -27.27 -51.15 33.33
N ALA A 72 -27.94 -50.90 34.46
CA ALA A 72 -28.77 -51.69 35.37
C ALA A 72 -29.60 -50.72 36.26
N ASP A 73 -30.71 -51.24 36.79
CA ASP A 73 -31.44 -50.90 38.01
C ASP A 73 -32.20 -49.58 38.21
N PHE A 74 -33.53 -49.75 38.30
CA PHE A 74 -34.52 -48.84 38.86
C PHE A 74 -34.70 -49.08 40.37
N CYS A 75 -35.13 -48.04 41.09
CA CYS A 75 -35.89 -48.19 42.32
C CYS A 75 -36.98 -47.11 42.45
N LEU A 76 -38.19 -47.60 42.77
CA LEU A 76 -39.28 -47.01 43.58
C LEU A 76 -40.54 -46.43 42.90
N VAL A 77 -41.59 -47.27 43.02
CA VAL A 77 -42.95 -47.04 43.57
C VAL A 77 -44.02 -46.35 42.72
N GLU A 78 -45.05 -47.15 42.40
CA GLU A 78 -46.40 -46.73 42.02
C GLU A 78 -47.24 -46.29 43.23
N ALA A 79 -48.08 -45.28 43.04
CA ALA A 79 -49.42 -45.22 43.65
C ALA A 79 -50.33 -44.32 42.80
N GLY A 80 -51.43 -44.89 42.28
CA GLY A 80 -52.39 -44.23 41.40
C GLY A 80 -53.51 -43.47 42.12
N GLY A 81 -54.45 -42.94 41.32
CA GLY A 81 -55.81 -42.59 41.76
C GLY A 81 -56.20 -41.13 41.47
N GLU A 82 -56.94 -40.94 40.39
CA GLU A 82 -57.49 -39.67 39.92
C GLU A 82 -58.66 -39.09 40.75
N ALA A 83 -58.78 -37.76 40.68
CA ALA A 83 -59.97 -36.92 40.44
C ALA A 83 -61.28 -37.20 41.25
N TRP A 84 -62.08 -36.22 41.68
CA TRP A 84 -62.61 -35.12 40.88
C TRP A 84 -63.46 -34.24 41.82
N LEU A 85 -62.91 -33.17 42.42
CA LEU A 85 -63.72 -32.18 43.17
C LEU A 85 -63.07 -30.78 43.35
N LEU A 86 -61.88 -30.54 42.77
CA LEU A 86 -61.16 -29.26 42.89
C LEU A 86 -61.11 -28.46 41.57
N LEU A 87 -61.97 -28.78 40.60
CA LEU A 87 -61.97 -28.11 39.29
C LEU A 87 -62.67 -26.74 39.29
N GLN A 88 -63.52 -26.42 40.26
CA GLN A 88 -64.25 -25.14 40.28
C GLN A 88 -63.60 -24.03 41.13
N CYS A 89 -62.65 -24.35 42.03
CA CYS A 89 -61.89 -23.31 42.75
C CYS A 89 -60.64 -22.81 41.99
N ARG A 90 -60.20 -23.53 40.94
CA ARG A 90 -59.03 -23.13 40.14
C ARG A 90 -59.30 -22.02 39.13
N LEU A 91 -60.54 -21.83 38.67
CA LEU A 91 -60.81 -20.80 37.65
C LEU A 91 -60.77 -19.38 38.22
N VAL A 92 -61.22 -19.17 39.46
CA VAL A 92 -61.23 -17.82 40.08
C VAL A 92 -59.82 -17.40 40.53
N ILE A 93 -59.01 -18.34 41.02
CA ILE A 93 -57.60 -18.07 41.38
C ILE A 93 -56.76 -17.84 40.12
N CYS A 94 -57.00 -18.56 39.01
CA CYS A 94 -56.30 -18.31 37.76
C CYS A 94 -56.66 -16.97 37.09
N VAL A 95 -57.85 -16.39 37.31
CA VAL A 95 -58.19 -15.05 36.81
C VAL A 95 -57.55 -13.96 37.68
N LEU A 96 -57.47 -14.14 39.00
CA LEU A 96 -56.78 -13.19 39.89
C LEU A 96 -55.24 -13.28 39.78
N LEU A 97 -54.66 -14.47 39.60
CA LEU A 97 -53.23 -14.66 39.30
C LEU A 97 -52.90 -14.34 37.82
N GLY A 98 -53.87 -14.47 36.91
CA GLY A 98 -53.75 -14.08 35.50
C GLY A 98 -53.74 -12.57 35.30
N LEU A 99 -54.51 -11.82 36.10
CA LEU A 99 -54.45 -10.36 36.12
C LEU A 99 -53.22 -9.83 36.89
N GLY A 100 -52.75 -10.56 37.91
CA GLY A 100 -51.49 -10.27 38.59
C GLY A 100 -50.25 -10.49 37.70
N SER A 101 -50.28 -11.47 36.79
CA SER A 101 -49.17 -11.73 35.85
C SER A 101 -49.18 -10.82 34.62
N LEU A 102 -50.28 -10.09 34.36
CA LEU A 102 -50.31 -9.00 33.37
C LEU A 102 -49.82 -7.65 33.92
N LEU A 103 -49.72 -7.51 35.25
CA LEU A 103 -49.12 -6.35 35.93
C LEU A 103 -47.68 -6.58 36.40
N VAL A 104 -47.15 -7.80 36.29
CA VAL A 104 -45.73 -8.12 36.47
C VAL A 104 -45.08 -8.55 35.14
N ARG A 105 -45.49 -7.91 34.03
CA ARG A 105 -44.50 -7.58 33.00
C ARG A 105 -43.74 -6.37 33.52
N GLY A 106 -42.74 -6.64 34.38
CA GLY A 106 -41.74 -5.63 34.68
C GLY A 106 -41.26 -5.06 33.35
N LEU A 107 -41.35 -3.74 33.19
CA LEU A 107 -40.81 -3.06 32.02
C LEU A 107 -39.40 -3.61 31.77
N PRO A 108 -39.00 -3.87 30.50
CA PRO A 108 -37.63 -4.28 30.22
C PRO A 108 -36.71 -3.27 30.90
N PRO A 109 -35.65 -3.71 31.63
CA PRO A 109 -34.81 -2.82 32.41
C PRO A 109 -34.44 -1.65 31.53
N SER A 110 -34.94 -0.49 31.94
CA SER A 110 -34.98 0.69 31.10
C SER A 110 -33.53 1.06 30.83
N CYS A 111 -33.16 1.11 29.56
CA CYS A 111 -31.84 1.58 29.17
C CYS A 111 -31.59 2.91 29.89
N PRO A 112 -30.44 3.09 30.58
CA PRO A 112 -30.16 4.34 31.27
C PRO A 112 -30.31 5.52 30.32
N HIS A 113 -30.90 6.63 30.78
CA HIS A 113 -31.16 7.81 29.92
C HIS A 113 -29.89 8.41 29.30
N THR A 114 -28.75 8.15 29.92
CA THR A 114 -27.42 8.57 29.48
C THR A 114 -26.79 7.60 28.47
N CYS A 115 -27.51 6.54 28.08
CA CYS A 115 -27.06 5.49 27.17
C CYS A 115 -28.12 5.15 26.11
N GLN A 116 -27.67 4.52 25.02
CA GLN A 116 -28.47 4.00 23.93
C GLN A 116 -28.24 2.50 23.85
N CYS A 117 -29.32 1.72 23.96
CA CYS A 117 -29.27 0.26 23.95
C CYS A 117 -29.85 -0.27 22.64
N TYR A 118 -29.07 -1.09 21.92
CA TYR A 118 -29.48 -1.76 20.69
C TYR A 118 -29.62 -3.25 20.93
N ASP A 119 -30.78 -3.81 20.59
CA ASP A 119 -31.09 -5.24 20.64
C ASP A 119 -30.72 -5.92 21.98
N THR A 120 -30.70 -5.15 23.08
CA THR A 120 -30.29 -5.56 24.45
C THR A 120 -28.87 -6.13 24.60
N SER A 121 -28.08 -6.18 23.52
CA SER A 121 -26.74 -6.78 23.46
C SER A 121 -25.63 -5.74 23.38
N LYS A 122 -25.89 -4.60 22.74
CA LYS A 122 -24.93 -3.49 22.60
C LYS A 122 -25.45 -2.26 23.31
N VAL A 123 -24.61 -1.64 24.14
CA VAL A 123 -24.97 -0.42 24.87
C VAL A 123 -23.90 0.63 24.64
N PHE A 124 -24.32 1.81 24.21
CA PHE A 124 -23.47 2.96 23.94
C PHE A 124 -23.82 4.09 24.89
N CYS A 125 -22.87 4.51 25.72
CA CYS A 125 -23.01 5.62 26.64
C CYS A 125 -22.07 6.74 26.20
N SER A 126 -22.62 7.91 25.87
CA SER A 126 -21.87 9.03 25.29
C SER A 126 -22.33 10.40 25.81
N ASP A 127 -22.86 10.44 27.03
CA ASP A 127 -23.24 11.71 27.68
C ASP A 127 -21.98 12.37 28.25
N GLU A 128 -21.63 13.55 27.72
CA GLU A 128 -20.47 14.35 28.14
C GLU A 128 -20.49 14.69 29.64
N LYS A 129 -21.65 14.68 30.30
CA LYS A 129 -21.79 14.97 31.74
C LYS A 129 -21.73 13.73 32.62
N MET A 130 -21.69 12.53 32.04
CA MET A 130 -21.63 11.27 32.77
C MET A 130 -20.31 11.14 33.52
N ARG A 131 -20.35 11.19 34.86
CA ARG A 131 -19.17 11.06 35.74
C ARG A 131 -19.03 9.68 36.38
N GLU A 132 -20.08 8.88 36.32
CA GLU A 132 -20.14 7.52 36.87
C GLU A 132 -20.88 6.60 35.90
N ILE A 133 -20.57 5.30 35.95
CA ILE A 133 -21.26 4.29 35.15
C ILE A 133 -22.69 4.16 35.70
N PRO A 134 -23.74 4.32 34.88
CA PRO A 134 -25.11 4.31 35.36
C PRO A 134 -25.54 2.93 35.83
N ALA A 135 -26.36 2.90 36.90
CA ALA A 135 -27.05 1.68 37.30
C ALA A 135 -28.11 1.27 36.25
N GLY A 136 -28.46 -0.02 36.22
CA GLY A 136 -29.51 -0.52 35.32
C GLY A 136 -29.03 -0.85 33.90
N LEU A 137 -27.73 -1.03 33.68
CA LEU A 137 -27.23 -1.61 32.44
C LEU A 137 -27.89 -2.99 32.18
N PRO A 138 -28.30 -3.29 30.94
CA PRO A 138 -28.90 -4.59 30.60
C PRO A 138 -27.99 -5.76 30.98
N GLY A 139 -28.47 -6.68 31.82
CA GLY A 139 -27.69 -7.86 32.24
C GLY A 139 -27.35 -8.83 31.10
N SER A 140 -28.06 -8.75 29.97
CA SER A 140 -27.82 -9.50 28.74
C SER A 140 -26.80 -8.85 27.81
N ALA A 141 -26.25 -7.67 28.15
CA ALA A 141 -25.32 -6.97 27.29
C ALA A 141 -24.07 -7.81 27.04
N THR A 142 -23.64 -7.85 25.78
CA THR A 142 -22.41 -8.51 25.33
C THR A 142 -21.32 -7.50 24.99
N GLN A 143 -21.69 -6.25 24.67
CA GLN A 143 -20.78 -5.17 24.34
C GLN A 143 -21.20 -3.86 25.01
N LEU A 144 -20.27 -3.23 25.73
CA LEU A 144 -20.48 -1.94 26.38
C LEU A 144 -19.45 -0.92 25.87
N PHE A 145 -19.92 0.27 25.53
CA PHE A 145 -19.10 1.37 25.03
C PHE A 145 -19.37 2.64 25.83
N PHE A 146 -18.30 3.24 26.36
CA PHE A 146 -18.29 4.54 27.01
C PHE A 146 -17.39 5.47 26.19
N VAL A 147 -17.98 6.42 25.48
CA VAL A 147 -17.27 7.25 24.50
C VAL A 147 -17.51 8.71 24.80
N GLU A 148 -16.44 9.50 24.91
CA GLU A 148 -16.53 10.97 25.08
C GLU A 148 -17.36 11.38 26.31
N THR A 149 -17.23 10.65 27.42
CA THR A 149 -17.89 10.95 28.70
C THR A 149 -16.93 11.62 29.70
N ALA A 150 -17.49 12.16 30.79
CA ALA A 150 -16.71 12.72 31.91
C ALA A 150 -16.30 11.69 32.99
N LEU A 151 -16.28 10.39 32.67
CA LEU A 151 -15.82 9.34 33.59
C LEU A 151 -14.38 9.62 34.02
N SER A 152 -14.14 9.67 35.34
CA SER A 152 -12.82 9.96 35.91
C SER A 152 -12.11 8.74 36.51
N SER A 153 -12.88 7.72 36.89
CA SER A 153 -12.36 6.47 37.44
C SER A 153 -13.32 5.32 37.15
N VAL A 154 -12.79 4.09 37.12
CA VAL A 154 -13.61 2.87 37.11
C VAL A 154 -13.37 2.14 38.43
N ARG A 155 -14.41 2.15 39.27
CA ARG A 155 -14.38 1.53 40.61
C ARG A 155 -14.70 0.05 40.55
N ARG A 156 -14.25 -0.68 41.57
CA ARG A 156 -14.59 -2.10 41.76
C ARG A 156 -16.11 -2.28 41.85
N GLY A 157 -16.63 -3.21 41.06
CA GLY A 157 -18.07 -3.53 41.03
C GLY A 157 -18.94 -2.52 40.30
N ALA A 158 -18.39 -1.45 39.71
CA ALA A 158 -19.16 -0.44 38.98
C ALA A 158 -19.91 -1.02 37.75
N LEU A 159 -19.38 -2.10 37.17
CA LEU A 159 -19.98 -2.82 36.04
C LEU A 159 -20.85 -4.02 36.47
N GLY A 160 -20.94 -4.30 37.78
CA GLY A 160 -21.59 -5.49 38.31
C GLY A 160 -20.91 -6.80 37.86
N THR A 161 -21.61 -7.92 38.03
CA THR A 161 -21.20 -9.22 37.53
C THR A 161 -21.90 -9.52 36.22
N SER A 162 -21.16 -9.90 35.18
CA SER A 162 -21.74 -10.28 33.89
C SER A 162 -21.01 -11.48 33.29
N THR A 163 -21.77 -12.51 32.95
CA THR A 163 -21.28 -13.71 32.26
C THR A 163 -21.40 -13.62 30.74
N THR A 164 -22.06 -12.59 30.22
CA THR A 164 -22.30 -12.40 28.77
C THR A 164 -21.40 -11.35 28.16
N LEU A 165 -20.85 -10.43 28.96
CA LEU A 165 -20.03 -9.33 28.47
C LEU A 165 -18.70 -9.84 27.90
N THR A 166 -18.48 -9.63 26.60
CA THR A 166 -17.26 -10.04 25.88
C THR A 166 -16.40 -8.85 25.47
N LYS A 167 -17.00 -7.67 25.23
CA LYS A 167 -16.30 -6.46 24.82
C LYS A 167 -16.65 -5.26 25.70
N LEU A 168 -15.63 -4.58 26.20
CA LEU A 168 -15.76 -3.38 27.01
C LEU A 168 -14.82 -2.29 26.50
N VAL A 169 -15.38 -1.13 26.18
CA VAL A 169 -14.66 -0.02 25.56
C VAL A 169 -14.86 1.28 26.34
N PHE A 170 -13.76 1.94 26.69
CA PHE A 170 -13.70 3.29 27.24
C PHE A 170 -12.82 4.14 26.31
N LEU A 171 -13.42 4.95 25.45
CA LEU A 171 -12.71 5.75 24.45
C LEU A 171 -12.88 7.25 24.69
N ASN A 172 -11.76 8.00 24.70
CA ASN A 172 -11.75 9.46 24.84
C ASN A 172 -12.54 9.96 26.06
N ASN A 173 -12.40 9.32 27.22
CA ASN A 173 -12.98 9.80 28.47
C ASN A 173 -11.90 10.51 29.32
N ASN A 174 -12.18 10.77 30.60
CA ASN A 174 -11.25 11.43 31.53
C ASN A 174 -10.71 10.47 32.61
N ILE A 175 -10.60 9.16 32.29
CA ILE A 175 -10.24 8.14 33.29
C ILE A 175 -8.78 8.32 33.72
N GLN A 176 -8.57 8.68 34.99
CA GLN A 176 -7.26 8.84 35.61
C GLN A 176 -6.87 7.64 36.46
N GLU A 177 -7.83 6.82 36.87
CA GLU A 177 -7.61 5.68 37.76
C GLU A 177 -8.51 4.50 37.41
N LEU A 178 -7.91 3.31 37.43
CA LEU A 178 -8.60 2.02 37.41
C LEU A 178 -8.33 1.33 38.74
N GLU A 179 -9.38 1.16 39.55
CA GLU A 179 -9.25 0.51 40.85
C GLU A 179 -8.85 -0.97 40.69
N ALA A 180 -8.12 -1.53 41.66
CA ALA A 180 -7.82 -2.96 41.66
C ALA A 180 -9.12 -3.78 41.65
N GLY A 181 -9.25 -4.70 40.69
CA GLY A 181 -10.48 -5.46 40.49
C GLY A 181 -11.64 -4.66 39.86
N ALA A 182 -11.38 -3.52 39.22
CA ALA A 182 -12.38 -2.75 38.46
C ALA A 182 -13.19 -3.62 37.47
N PHE A 183 -12.54 -4.62 36.87
CA PHE A 183 -13.13 -5.55 35.92
C PHE A 183 -13.37 -6.97 36.49
N GLN A 184 -13.29 -7.11 37.82
CA GLN A 184 -13.59 -8.37 38.49
C GLN A 184 -15.06 -8.74 38.32
N GLY A 185 -15.36 -10.01 38.05
CA GLY A 185 -16.72 -10.48 37.81
C GLY A 185 -17.16 -10.47 36.34
N LEU A 186 -16.21 -10.26 35.41
CA LEU A 186 -16.41 -10.31 33.96
C LEU A 186 -15.62 -11.48 33.32
N PRO A 187 -15.94 -12.75 33.66
CA PRO A 187 -15.15 -13.91 33.24
C PRO A 187 -15.13 -14.18 31.73
N SER A 188 -16.14 -13.68 31.00
CA SER A 188 -16.26 -13.87 29.55
C SER A 188 -15.62 -12.75 28.74
N LEU A 189 -14.99 -11.76 29.39
CA LEU A 189 -14.41 -10.60 28.71
C LEU A 189 -13.20 -11.04 27.87
N THR A 190 -13.28 -10.77 26.56
CA THR A 190 -12.24 -11.10 25.58
C THR A 190 -11.55 -9.87 25.03
N GLU A 191 -12.23 -8.71 25.01
CA GLU A 191 -11.70 -7.46 24.50
C GLU A 191 -11.94 -6.33 25.50
N LEU A 192 -10.83 -5.73 25.96
CA LEU A 192 -10.84 -4.54 26.81
C LEU A 192 -10.08 -3.42 26.10
N GLU A 193 -10.76 -2.31 25.89
CA GLU A 193 -10.17 -1.09 25.36
C GLU A 193 -10.36 0.07 26.33
N VAL A 194 -9.27 0.69 26.74
CA VAL A 194 -9.24 1.91 27.56
C VAL A 194 -8.29 2.89 26.87
N SER A 195 -8.75 3.49 25.76
CA SER A 195 -7.93 4.35 24.89
C SER A 195 -8.31 5.82 25.02
N GLY A 196 -7.34 6.73 24.90
CA GLY A 196 -7.62 8.18 24.92
C GLY A 196 -8.02 8.69 26.30
N ASN A 197 -7.44 8.16 27.38
CA ASN A 197 -7.71 8.61 28.75
C ASN A 197 -6.41 9.11 29.40
N PRO A 198 -6.45 10.01 30.39
CA PRO A 198 -5.24 10.47 31.09
C PRO A 198 -4.71 9.46 32.13
N LEU A 199 -4.71 8.16 31.84
CA LEU A 199 -4.31 7.10 32.77
C LEU A 199 -2.77 7.07 32.91
N PRO A 200 -2.19 7.32 34.10
CA PRO A 200 -0.74 7.40 34.28
C PRO A 200 -0.04 6.04 34.44
N SER A 201 -0.78 4.99 34.82
CA SER A 201 -0.25 3.63 34.98
C SER A 201 -1.38 2.59 35.04
N VAL A 202 -1.01 1.31 34.87
CA VAL A 202 -1.91 0.16 35.08
C VAL A 202 -1.27 -0.78 36.09
N SER A 203 -2.04 -1.21 37.08
CA SER A 203 -1.60 -2.13 38.13
C SER A 203 -1.99 -3.57 37.81
N LEU A 204 -1.28 -4.55 38.40
CA LEU A 204 -1.58 -5.98 38.25
C LEU A 204 -3.03 -6.32 38.63
N GLY A 205 -3.56 -5.64 39.65
CA GLY A 205 -4.91 -5.87 40.18
C GLY A 205 -6.03 -5.55 39.18
N VAL A 206 -5.77 -4.74 38.15
CA VAL A 206 -6.76 -4.41 37.11
C VAL A 206 -6.99 -5.59 36.16
N LEU A 207 -5.93 -6.36 35.87
CA LEU A 207 -5.99 -7.51 34.96
C LEU A 207 -6.32 -8.82 35.67
N MET A 208 -6.41 -8.81 37.01
CA MET A 208 -6.77 -9.99 37.79
C MET A 208 -8.19 -10.48 37.45
N GLY A 209 -8.30 -11.77 37.16
CA GLY A 209 -9.58 -12.42 36.83
C GLY A 209 -10.00 -12.34 35.37
N LEU A 210 -9.26 -11.62 34.52
CA LEU A 210 -9.51 -11.51 33.08
C LEU A 210 -8.84 -12.65 32.30
N THR A 211 -9.15 -13.91 32.64
CA THR A 211 -8.44 -15.09 32.10
C THR A 211 -8.69 -15.35 30.62
N ASN A 212 -9.81 -14.88 30.09
CA ASN A 212 -10.19 -15.05 28.67
C ASN A 212 -9.80 -13.84 27.80
N LEU A 213 -9.08 -12.88 28.36
CA LEU A 213 -8.72 -11.66 27.65
C LEU A 213 -7.78 -11.99 26.48
N SER A 214 -8.24 -11.68 25.27
CA SER A 214 -7.52 -11.90 24.02
C SER A 214 -6.99 -10.59 23.45
N LYS A 215 -7.68 -9.47 23.68
CA LYS A 215 -7.29 -8.15 23.19
C LYS A 215 -7.28 -7.13 24.32
N LEU A 216 -6.16 -6.42 24.46
CA LEU A 216 -6.01 -5.32 25.40
C LEU A 216 -5.47 -4.10 24.67
N SER A 217 -6.25 -3.03 24.65
CA SER A 217 -5.85 -1.73 24.10
C SER A 217 -5.82 -0.68 25.20
N LEU A 218 -4.67 -0.04 25.37
CA LEU A 218 -4.38 1.01 26.34
C LEU A 218 -3.73 2.21 25.63
N GLY A 219 -4.12 2.46 24.38
CA GLY A 219 -3.52 3.49 23.53
C GLY A 219 -3.88 4.92 23.94
N ALA A 220 -3.04 5.89 23.57
CA ALA A 220 -3.25 7.31 23.86
C ALA A 220 -3.56 7.58 25.34
N ASN A 221 -2.77 6.99 26.25
CA ASN A 221 -2.83 7.27 27.68
C ASN A 221 -1.59 8.04 28.16
N GLY A 222 -1.47 8.22 29.48
CA GLY A 222 -0.31 8.82 30.14
C GLY A 222 0.69 7.81 30.70
N ILE A 223 0.65 6.54 30.26
CA ILE A 223 1.40 5.46 30.91
C ILE A 223 2.91 5.67 30.72
N SER A 224 3.63 5.89 31.82
CA SER A 224 5.09 6.13 31.79
C SER A 224 5.95 4.90 32.07
N SER A 225 5.38 3.89 32.74
CA SER A 225 6.08 2.67 33.14
C SER A 225 5.12 1.51 33.31
N LEU A 226 5.60 0.29 33.03
CA LEU A 226 4.88 -0.95 33.27
C LEU A 226 5.47 -1.69 34.46
N GLN A 227 4.64 -2.26 35.33
CA GLN A 227 5.11 -3.05 36.46
C GLN A 227 5.56 -4.45 36.00
N PRO A 228 6.65 -5.01 36.55
CA PRO A 228 7.04 -6.40 36.28
C PRO A 228 5.89 -7.37 36.54
N GLY A 229 5.68 -8.31 35.62
CA GLY A 229 4.62 -9.32 35.75
C GLY A 229 3.19 -8.80 35.50
N LEU A 230 3.01 -7.58 34.98
CA LEU A 230 1.68 -7.01 34.64
C LEU A 230 0.78 -7.99 33.87
N PHE A 231 1.34 -8.68 32.89
CA PHE A 231 0.60 -9.56 31.99
C PHE A 231 0.53 -11.03 32.44
N THR A 232 0.96 -11.34 33.68
CA THR A 232 0.96 -12.73 34.19
C THR A 232 -0.43 -13.36 34.21
N ALA A 233 -1.47 -12.56 34.53
CA ALA A 233 -2.86 -13.02 34.59
C ALA A 233 -3.53 -13.10 33.21
N ALA A 234 -3.00 -12.42 32.19
CA ALA A 234 -3.57 -12.30 30.85
C ALA A 234 -2.73 -13.08 29.82
N CYS A 235 -2.37 -14.32 30.15
CA CYS A 235 -1.45 -15.14 29.35
C CYS A 235 -2.03 -15.53 27.97
N HIS A 236 -3.35 -15.49 27.78
CA HIS A 236 -4.03 -15.79 26.52
C HIS A 236 -4.13 -14.60 25.54
N LEU A 237 -3.51 -13.46 25.86
CA LEU A 237 -3.50 -12.29 24.98
C LEU A 237 -2.93 -12.62 23.60
N GLN A 238 -3.62 -12.12 22.57
CA GLN A 238 -3.27 -12.22 21.16
C GLN A 238 -2.96 -10.83 20.56
N ASP A 239 -3.60 -9.76 21.06
CA ASP A 239 -3.39 -8.39 20.59
C ASP A 239 -3.16 -7.47 21.82
N LEU A 240 -1.96 -6.89 21.90
CA LEU A 240 -1.60 -5.93 22.95
C LEU A 240 -1.19 -4.61 22.31
N ARG A 241 -1.95 -3.55 22.61
CA ARG A 241 -1.72 -2.21 22.07
C ARG A 241 -1.49 -1.22 23.20
N LEU A 242 -0.34 -0.58 23.17
CA LEU A 242 0.07 0.51 24.05
C LEU A 242 0.53 1.77 23.28
N PRO A 243 0.01 2.09 22.07
CA PRO A 243 0.56 3.18 21.29
C PRO A 243 0.24 4.54 21.92
N GLY A 244 1.06 5.56 21.68
CA GLY A 244 0.74 6.93 22.12
C GLY A 244 0.81 7.12 23.64
N ASN A 245 1.69 6.39 24.32
CA ASN A 245 1.95 6.51 25.75
C ASN A 245 3.29 7.23 26.01
N ARG A 246 3.78 7.19 27.24
CA ARG A 246 5.05 7.83 27.65
C ARG A 246 6.05 6.81 28.20
N ILE A 247 5.99 5.57 27.70
CA ILE A 247 6.82 4.47 28.22
C ILE A 247 8.28 4.72 27.82
N VAL A 248 9.15 4.88 28.83
CA VAL A 248 10.58 5.15 28.66
C VAL A 248 11.40 3.86 28.52
N ALA A 249 11.03 2.84 29.31
CA ALA A 249 11.71 1.56 29.34
C ALA A 249 10.72 0.43 29.65
N LEU A 250 11.05 -0.78 29.17
CA LEU A 250 10.28 -1.99 29.43
C LEU A 250 11.01 -2.85 30.45
N PRO A 251 10.33 -3.36 31.50
CA PRO A 251 10.93 -4.32 32.40
C PRO A 251 11.41 -5.58 31.67
N PRO A 252 12.59 -6.12 32.01
CA PRO A 252 13.05 -7.38 31.45
C PRO A 252 12.00 -8.48 31.66
N GLY A 253 11.69 -9.21 30.59
CA GLY A 253 10.77 -10.34 30.61
C GLY A 253 9.29 -10.03 30.83
N ILE A 254 8.87 -8.76 30.71
CA ILE A 254 7.45 -8.35 30.81
C ILE A 254 6.53 -9.16 29.87
N PHE A 255 7.05 -9.64 28.74
CA PHE A 255 6.31 -10.43 27.74
C PHE A 255 6.49 -11.94 27.85
N HIS A 256 7.24 -12.46 28.83
CA HIS A 256 7.44 -13.92 29.01
C HIS A 256 6.14 -14.76 29.07
N PRO A 257 5.04 -14.27 29.68
CA PRO A 257 3.78 -15.02 29.70
C PRO A 257 3.06 -15.08 28.35
N LEU A 258 3.35 -14.18 27.41
CA LEU A 258 2.51 -13.87 26.24
C LEU A 258 2.85 -14.71 25.00
N ARG A 259 2.90 -16.04 25.14
CA ARG A 259 3.37 -16.95 24.06
C ARG A 259 2.43 -17.02 22.84
N TRP A 260 1.18 -16.60 23.00
CA TRP A 260 0.17 -16.58 21.94
C TRP A 260 -0.03 -15.21 21.31
N LEU A 261 0.79 -14.22 21.68
CA LEU A 261 0.68 -12.87 21.17
C LEU A 261 0.95 -12.86 19.66
N GLN A 262 0.01 -12.32 18.89
CA GLN A 262 0.07 -12.18 17.44
C GLN A 262 0.36 -10.75 17.01
N ALA A 263 -0.08 -9.76 17.79
CA ALA A 263 0.15 -8.35 17.53
C ALA A 263 0.64 -7.64 18.80
N LEU A 264 1.75 -6.92 18.66
CA LEU A 264 2.30 -6.04 19.68
C LEU A 264 2.53 -4.66 19.08
N ASP A 265 1.83 -3.67 19.63
CA ASP A 265 1.97 -2.26 19.26
C ASP A 265 2.47 -1.43 20.43
N LEU A 266 3.72 -0.96 20.31
CA LEU A 266 4.40 -0.06 21.24
C LEU A 266 4.77 1.28 20.56
N SER A 267 4.12 1.60 19.43
CA SER A 267 4.43 2.80 18.67
C SER A 267 4.14 4.09 19.43
N GLN A 268 4.73 5.22 19.01
CA GLN A 268 4.47 6.54 19.62
C GLN A 268 4.68 6.53 21.15
N ASN A 269 5.80 5.97 21.60
CA ASN A 269 6.26 6.00 22.97
C ASN A 269 7.61 6.74 23.03
N VAL A 270 8.33 6.63 24.15
CA VAL A 270 9.64 7.26 24.32
C VAL A 270 10.70 6.21 24.66
N LEU A 271 10.58 5.01 24.08
CA LEU A 271 11.51 3.91 24.30
C LEU A 271 12.89 4.26 23.76
N VAL A 272 13.90 4.21 24.61
CA VAL A 272 15.30 4.51 24.24
C VAL A 272 16.07 3.24 23.85
N GLU A 273 15.72 2.11 24.45
CA GLU A 273 16.33 0.82 24.19
C GLU A 273 15.35 -0.34 24.38
N LEU A 274 15.71 -1.51 23.86
CA LEU A 274 15.02 -2.78 24.09
C LEU A 274 15.90 -3.70 24.93
N PRO A 275 15.43 -4.25 26.06
CA PRO A 275 16.14 -5.28 26.80
C PRO A 275 16.45 -6.50 25.93
N GLU A 276 17.62 -7.11 26.15
CA GLU A 276 17.99 -8.35 25.46
C GLU A 276 16.99 -9.48 25.75
N GLY A 277 16.65 -10.24 24.72
CA GLY A 277 15.71 -11.37 24.85
C GLY A 277 14.26 -10.98 25.11
N LEU A 278 13.91 -9.68 25.17
CA LEU A 278 12.56 -9.20 25.46
C LEU A 278 11.47 -9.87 24.60
N LEU A 279 11.75 -10.07 23.31
CA LEU A 279 10.80 -10.59 22.33
C LEU A 279 10.95 -12.10 22.07
N ALA A 280 11.98 -12.76 22.62
CA ALA A 280 12.26 -14.16 22.35
C ALA A 280 11.08 -15.12 22.62
N PRO A 281 10.21 -14.90 23.62
CA PRO A 281 9.05 -15.77 23.88
C PRO A 281 7.90 -15.61 22.89
N LEU A 282 7.87 -14.54 22.09
CA LEU A 282 6.73 -14.14 21.25
C LEU A 282 6.73 -14.87 19.89
N THR A 283 6.82 -16.20 19.91
CA THR A 283 7.01 -17.00 18.67
C THR A 283 5.80 -17.01 17.74
N ALA A 284 4.61 -16.62 18.23
CA ALA A 284 3.38 -16.50 17.45
C ALA A 284 3.19 -15.10 16.82
N LEU A 285 4.12 -14.17 17.04
CA LEU A 285 3.97 -12.78 16.65
C LEU A 285 3.99 -12.63 15.13
N ARG A 286 3.01 -11.89 14.61
CA ARG A 286 2.83 -11.56 13.18
C ARG A 286 3.07 -10.08 12.93
N LEU A 287 2.63 -9.22 13.84
CA LEU A 287 2.77 -7.77 13.75
C LEU A 287 3.56 -7.24 14.95
N LEU A 288 4.67 -6.55 14.66
CA LEU A 288 5.43 -5.81 15.65
C LEU A 288 5.56 -4.36 15.21
N LYS A 289 5.04 -3.45 16.03
CA LYS A 289 5.19 -2.00 15.84
C LYS A 289 5.99 -1.37 16.96
N LEU A 290 7.10 -0.76 16.58
CA LEU A 290 8.00 0.02 17.43
C LEU A 290 8.19 1.43 16.87
N SER A 291 7.34 1.85 15.93
CA SER A 291 7.45 3.13 15.23
C SER A 291 7.37 4.33 16.17
N ASP A 292 7.95 5.46 15.77
CA ASP A 292 7.88 6.73 16.52
C ASP A 292 8.31 6.58 17.98
N ASN A 293 9.50 6.02 18.20
CA ASN A 293 10.16 5.91 19.50
C ASN A 293 11.52 6.64 19.47
N LEU A 294 12.38 6.40 20.45
CA LEU A 294 13.70 7.03 20.57
C LEU A 294 14.84 6.01 20.45
N LEU A 295 14.59 4.86 19.81
CA LEU A 295 15.55 3.77 19.71
C LEU A 295 16.76 4.22 18.88
N VAL A 296 17.96 4.11 19.46
CA VAL A 296 19.24 4.41 18.77
C VAL A 296 19.85 3.15 18.14
N ARG A 297 19.57 1.99 18.73
CA ARG A 297 20.04 0.68 18.28
C ARG A 297 19.03 -0.41 18.62
N VAL A 298 19.13 -1.54 17.93
CA VAL A 298 18.41 -2.77 18.27
C VAL A 298 19.45 -3.82 18.67
N PRO A 299 19.29 -4.53 19.80
CA PRO A 299 20.23 -5.58 20.17
C PRO A 299 20.33 -6.69 19.10
N PRO A 300 21.52 -7.29 18.90
CA PRO A 300 21.68 -8.40 17.96
C PRO A 300 20.74 -9.58 18.29
N GLY A 301 20.18 -10.20 17.26
CA GLY A 301 19.30 -11.37 17.42
C GLY A 301 17.92 -11.09 18.03
N THR A 302 17.54 -9.81 18.25
CA THR A 302 16.25 -9.41 18.84
C THR A 302 15.05 -10.08 18.16
N PHE A 303 15.08 -10.25 16.84
CA PHE A 303 13.97 -10.81 16.06
C PHE A 303 14.12 -12.29 15.68
N ARG A 304 15.22 -12.94 16.07
CA ARG A 304 15.60 -14.28 15.57
C ARG A 304 14.55 -15.37 15.81
N ALA A 305 13.78 -15.26 16.90
CA ALA A 305 12.75 -16.23 17.27
C ALA A 305 11.38 -15.97 16.60
N LEU A 306 11.21 -14.85 15.89
CA LEU A 306 9.93 -14.37 15.37
C LEU A 306 9.65 -14.91 13.95
N GLY A 307 9.74 -16.23 13.76
CA GLY A 307 9.62 -16.85 12.43
C GLY A 307 8.25 -16.69 11.75
N GLN A 308 7.21 -16.28 12.50
CA GLN A 308 5.86 -16.01 12.00
C GLN A 308 5.61 -14.53 11.69
N LEU A 309 6.61 -13.66 11.87
CA LEU A 309 6.47 -12.22 11.71
C LEU A 309 6.21 -11.87 10.24
N THR A 310 5.12 -11.16 9.99
CA THR A 310 4.71 -10.70 8.65
C THR A 310 4.98 -9.20 8.46
N GLU A 311 4.86 -8.41 9.53
CA GLU A 311 5.06 -6.97 9.50
C GLU A 311 5.95 -6.50 10.65
N LEU A 312 7.02 -5.78 10.32
CA LEU A 312 7.94 -5.15 11.26
C LEU A 312 8.04 -3.66 10.97
N HIS A 313 7.67 -2.85 11.95
CA HIS A 313 7.71 -1.39 11.87
C HIS A 313 8.71 -0.83 12.89
N LEU A 314 9.79 -0.23 12.38
CA LEU A 314 10.89 0.39 13.13
C LEU A 314 11.10 1.86 12.72
N ASP A 315 10.18 2.42 11.94
CA ASP A 315 10.24 3.76 11.39
C ASP A 315 10.07 4.87 12.44
N GLY A 316 10.54 6.08 12.15
CA GLY A 316 10.42 7.22 13.08
C GLY A 316 11.24 7.04 14.37
N ASN A 317 12.33 6.28 14.32
CA ASN A 317 13.27 6.10 15.43
C ASN A 317 14.57 6.90 15.16
N ARG A 318 15.64 6.59 15.90
CA ARG A 318 16.97 7.21 15.76
C ARG A 318 18.03 6.16 15.43
N LEU A 319 17.66 5.09 14.72
CA LEU A 319 18.57 4.00 14.41
C LEU A 319 19.71 4.49 13.52
N GLU A 320 20.95 4.39 14.01
CA GLU A 320 22.16 4.81 13.26
C GLU A 320 22.74 3.65 12.44
N GLU A 321 22.59 2.43 12.93
CA GLU A 321 23.06 1.20 12.29
C GLU A 321 22.09 0.03 12.54
N LEU A 322 22.19 -0.97 11.67
CA LEU A 322 21.51 -2.26 11.84
C LEU A 322 22.57 -3.34 12.10
N PRO A 323 22.47 -4.11 13.19
CA PRO A 323 23.41 -5.20 13.43
C PRO A 323 23.40 -6.23 12.29
N PRO A 324 24.55 -6.85 11.98
CA PRO A 324 24.63 -7.92 10.99
C PRO A 324 23.64 -9.05 11.30
N GLY A 325 22.90 -9.48 10.28
CA GLY A 325 21.94 -10.57 10.40
C GLY A 325 20.74 -10.28 11.33
N ILE A 326 20.43 -9.01 11.65
CA ILE A 326 19.32 -8.66 12.56
C ILE A 326 17.96 -9.25 12.12
N PHE A 327 17.75 -9.43 10.82
CA PHE A 327 16.53 -10.01 10.24
C PHE A 327 16.61 -11.52 9.96
N THR A 328 17.67 -12.19 10.41
CA THR A 328 17.82 -13.65 10.26
C THR A 328 16.66 -14.37 10.93
N GLY A 329 16.05 -15.31 10.21
CA GLY A 329 14.91 -16.10 10.70
C GLY A 329 13.54 -15.54 10.32
N LEU A 330 13.48 -14.33 9.76
CA LEU A 330 12.22 -13.67 9.36
C LEU A 330 11.77 -14.04 7.93
N GLY A 331 11.81 -15.33 7.58
CA GLY A 331 11.48 -15.79 6.22
C GLY A 331 10.03 -15.53 5.78
N GLY A 332 9.13 -15.32 6.74
CA GLY A 332 7.72 -14.96 6.49
C GLY A 332 7.45 -13.46 6.36
N LEU A 333 8.46 -12.60 6.52
CA LEU A 333 8.27 -11.14 6.57
C LEU A 333 7.85 -10.60 5.21
N GLN A 334 6.77 -9.81 5.19
CA GLN A 334 6.19 -9.21 3.99
C GLN A 334 6.41 -7.70 3.95
N ARG A 335 6.40 -7.03 5.11
CA ARG A 335 6.57 -5.59 5.21
C ARG A 335 7.63 -5.23 6.24
N LEU A 336 8.60 -4.43 5.79
CA LEU A 336 9.65 -3.86 6.62
C LEU A 336 9.67 -2.33 6.45
N GLN A 337 9.39 -1.61 7.53
CA GLN A 337 9.39 -0.15 7.59
C GLN A 337 10.60 0.32 8.41
N LEU A 338 11.53 1.02 7.75
CA LEU A 338 12.76 1.55 8.34
C LEU A 338 12.93 3.06 8.06
N GLN A 339 11.90 3.71 7.50
CA GLN A 339 11.95 5.12 7.15
C GLN A 339 12.12 6.04 8.37
N HIS A 340 12.58 7.26 8.13
CA HIS A 340 12.77 8.29 9.16
C HIS A 340 13.61 7.79 10.34
N ASN A 341 14.74 7.17 10.02
CA ASN A 341 15.81 6.82 10.96
C ASN A 341 17.09 7.61 10.61
N ALA A 342 18.23 7.23 11.18
CA ALA A 342 19.52 7.87 10.95
C ALA A 342 20.54 6.95 10.26
N LEU A 343 20.07 5.94 9.51
CA LEU A 343 20.94 4.92 8.92
C LEU A 343 21.89 5.53 7.89
N GLY A 344 23.19 5.41 8.13
CA GLY A 344 24.24 5.93 7.23
C GLY A 344 24.73 4.93 6.18
N SER A 345 24.69 3.64 6.50
CA SER A 345 25.14 2.55 5.62
C SER A 345 24.38 1.26 5.89
N LEU A 346 24.35 0.37 4.90
CA LEU A 346 23.75 -0.96 5.00
C LEU A 346 24.77 -2.03 4.63
N ALA A 347 24.78 -3.13 5.38
CA ALA A 347 25.57 -4.30 5.02
C ALA A 347 25.00 -4.96 3.74
N PRO A 348 25.84 -5.53 2.85
CA PRO A 348 25.39 -6.09 1.57
C PRO A 348 24.39 -7.24 1.69
N ASP A 349 24.41 -7.96 2.82
CA ASP A 349 23.64 -9.16 3.10
C ASP A 349 22.49 -8.91 4.11
N ILE A 350 22.23 -7.65 4.49
CA ILE A 350 21.31 -7.31 5.59
C ILE A 350 19.87 -7.83 5.36
N PHE A 351 19.42 -7.92 4.11
CA PHE A 351 18.09 -8.40 3.73
C PHE A 351 18.09 -9.86 3.23
N THR A 352 19.19 -10.59 3.39
CA THR A 352 19.29 -11.98 2.95
C THR A 352 18.27 -12.85 3.68
N GLY A 353 17.56 -13.70 2.92
CA GLY A 353 16.58 -14.64 3.46
C GLY A 353 15.16 -14.07 3.65
N LEU A 354 14.92 -12.79 3.31
CA LEU A 354 13.60 -12.17 3.33
C LEU A 354 12.83 -12.44 2.02
N LEU A 355 12.65 -13.72 1.69
CA LEU A 355 12.13 -14.18 0.39
C LEU A 355 10.69 -13.72 0.11
N ASN A 356 9.90 -13.48 1.15
CA ASN A 356 8.50 -13.06 1.06
C ASN A 356 8.31 -11.55 1.17
N LEU A 357 9.40 -10.76 1.22
CA LEU A 357 9.32 -9.32 1.43
C LEU A 357 8.75 -8.64 0.20
N THR A 358 7.62 -7.94 0.36
CA THR A 358 6.92 -7.21 -0.72
C THR A 358 7.04 -5.70 -0.58
N VAL A 359 7.19 -5.19 0.65
CA VAL A 359 7.28 -3.76 0.94
C VAL A 359 8.52 -3.48 1.77
N LEU A 360 9.40 -2.64 1.22
CA LEU A 360 10.57 -2.12 1.92
C LEU A 360 10.61 -0.59 1.79
N SER A 361 10.62 0.09 2.92
CA SER A 361 10.83 1.54 2.97
C SER A 361 12.09 1.88 3.78
N LEU A 362 13.02 2.55 3.11
CA LEU A 362 14.25 3.13 3.66
C LEU A 362 14.23 4.66 3.55
N GLU A 363 13.06 5.25 3.31
CA GLU A 363 12.89 6.68 3.08
C GLU A 363 13.42 7.53 4.25
N GLY A 364 14.02 8.69 3.98
CA GLY A 364 14.34 9.63 5.05
C GLY A 364 15.42 9.13 6.01
N ASN A 365 16.40 8.38 5.49
CA ASN A 365 17.62 7.99 6.19
C ASN A 365 18.80 8.88 5.70
N ARG A 366 20.04 8.47 6.01
CA ARG A 366 21.28 9.20 5.64
C ARG A 366 22.15 8.35 4.71
N LEU A 367 21.53 7.53 3.87
CA LEU A 367 22.26 6.61 2.99
C LEU A 367 22.92 7.39 1.86
N ALA A 368 24.24 7.34 1.78
CA ALA A 368 25.03 7.96 0.70
C ALA A 368 25.34 6.98 -0.45
N THR A 369 25.50 5.70 -0.13
CA THR A 369 25.81 4.63 -1.09
C THR A 369 25.04 3.36 -0.76
N LEU A 370 24.79 2.52 -1.76
CA LEU A 370 24.16 1.20 -1.60
C LEU A 370 25.09 0.10 -2.14
N PRO A 371 25.20 -1.05 -1.45
CA PRO A 371 25.88 -2.22 -2.01
C PRO A 371 25.13 -2.78 -3.23
N ALA A 372 25.85 -3.20 -4.27
CA ALA A 372 25.26 -3.73 -5.50
C ALA A 372 24.37 -4.97 -5.26
N THR A 373 24.70 -5.79 -4.26
CA THR A 373 23.99 -7.03 -3.96
C THR A 373 22.86 -6.88 -2.95
N LEU A 374 22.55 -5.65 -2.52
CA LEU A 374 21.66 -5.38 -1.37
C LEU A 374 20.29 -6.05 -1.47
N PHE A 375 19.71 -6.10 -2.67
CA PHE A 375 18.36 -6.63 -2.91
C PHE A 375 18.34 -8.02 -3.57
N THR A 376 19.49 -8.68 -3.69
CA THR A 376 19.59 -10.02 -4.31
C THR A 376 18.75 -11.06 -3.59
N GLY A 377 18.65 -10.97 -2.26
CA GLY A 377 17.89 -11.86 -1.40
C GLY A 377 16.39 -11.55 -1.27
N THR A 378 15.87 -10.54 -1.98
CA THR A 378 14.48 -10.06 -1.89
C THR A 378 13.78 -9.99 -3.25
N PRO A 379 13.68 -11.11 -4.00
CA PRO A 379 13.13 -11.11 -5.35
C PRO A 379 11.62 -10.81 -5.41
N GLY A 380 10.90 -10.92 -4.28
CA GLY A 380 9.46 -10.68 -4.19
C GLY A 380 9.05 -9.22 -3.94
N LEU A 381 10.00 -8.26 -3.94
CA LEU A 381 9.68 -6.86 -3.66
C LEU A 381 8.75 -6.27 -4.72
N LEU A 382 7.64 -5.68 -4.27
CA LEU A 382 6.67 -4.97 -5.10
C LEU A 382 6.82 -3.46 -4.96
N HIS A 383 7.14 -2.97 -3.76
CA HIS A 383 7.29 -1.55 -3.46
C HIS A 383 8.59 -1.29 -2.71
N LEU A 384 9.45 -0.46 -3.31
CA LEU A 384 10.73 -0.03 -2.75
C LEU A 384 10.80 1.50 -2.71
N SER A 385 10.99 2.05 -1.51
CA SER A 385 11.28 3.48 -1.33
C SER A 385 12.68 3.68 -0.76
N LEU A 386 13.48 4.44 -1.50
CA LEU A 386 14.80 4.96 -1.15
C LEU A 386 14.80 6.50 -1.13
N ALA A 387 13.60 7.10 -1.09
CA ALA A 387 13.43 8.54 -1.17
C ALA A 387 14.08 9.28 0.01
N ARG A 388 14.36 10.58 -0.14
CA ARG A 388 14.87 11.43 0.96
C ARG A 388 16.12 10.87 1.63
N ASN A 389 17.05 10.32 0.83
CA ASN A 389 18.37 9.90 1.28
C ASN A 389 19.43 10.85 0.72
N GLN A 390 20.71 10.44 0.74
CA GLN A 390 21.85 11.23 0.27
C GLN A 390 22.54 10.53 -0.92
N LEU A 391 21.77 9.77 -1.71
CA LEU A 391 22.32 8.97 -2.80
C LEU A 391 22.80 9.89 -3.93
N GLU A 392 24.08 9.80 -4.28
CA GLU A 392 24.68 10.51 -5.42
C GLU A 392 24.77 9.64 -6.68
N THR A 393 24.94 8.33 -6.50
CA THR A 393 25.01 7.34 -7.59
C THR A 393 24.33 6.04 -7.17
N LEU A 394 24.04 5.18 -8.14
CA LEU A 394 23.51 3.83 -7.92
C LEU A 394 24.47 2.81 -8.55
N PRO A 395 24.67 1.62 -7.95
CA PRO A 395 25.32 0.51 -8.63
C PRO A 395 24.46 0.02 -9.82
N GLN A 396 25.11 -0.32 -10.93
CA GLN A 396 24.43 -0.74 -12.18
C GLN A 396 23.48 -1.93 -11.98
N GLU A 397 23.88 -2.94 -11.18
CA GLU A 397 23.12 -4.18 -11.03
C GLU A 397 22.19 -4.20 -9.80
N LEU A 398 22.02 -3.06 -9.11
CA LEU A 398 21.33 -2.98 -7.82
C LEU A 398 19.91 -3.58 -7.84
N PHE A 399 19.20 -3.44 -8.96
CA PHE A 399 17.80 -3.86 -9.09
C PHE A 399 17.58 -5.08 -10.00
N SER A 400 18.66 -5.71 -10.47
CA SER A 400 18.64 -6.75 -11.50
C SER A 400 17.74 -7.96 -11.18
N ASN A 401 17.54 -8.28 -9.89
CA ASN A 401 16.73 -9.43 -9.44
C ASN A 401 15.28 -9.05 -9.06
N LEU A 402 14.84 -7.81 -9.31
CA LEU A 402 13.55 -7.29 -8.85
C LEU A 402 12.50 -7.24 -9.98
N SER A 403 12.32 -8.35 -10.69
CA SER A 403 11.46 -8.40 -11.89
C SER A 403 9.97 -8.14 -11.64
N VAL A 404 9.51 -8.35 -10.40
CA VAL A 404 8.12 -8.12 -9.98
C VAL A 404 7.91 -6.74 -9.32
N LEU A 405 8.95 -5.90 -9.24
CA LEU A 405 8.85 -4.58 -8.62
C LEU A 405 7.89 -3.71 -9.41
N GLN A 406 6.90 -3.15 -8.72
CA GLN A 406 5.85 -2.33 -9.32
C GLN A 406 6.10 -0.83 -9.10
N THR A 407 6.68 -0.47 -7.95
CA THR A 407 6.93 0.93 -7.58
C THR A 407 8.35 1.08 -7.06
N LEU A 408 9.08 2.00 -7.68
CA LEU A 408 10.42 2.41 -7.26
C LEU A 408 10.44 3.92 -7.02
N VAL A 409 10.72 4.30 -5.77
CA VAL A 409 10.82 5.70 -5.35
C VAL A 409 12.26 6.05 -5.01
N LEU A 410 12.87 6.91 -5.80
CA LEU A 410 14.24 7.42 -5.66
C LEU A 410 14.27 8.95 -5.52
N SER A 411 13.12 9.57 -5.24
CA SER A 411 12.95 11.01 -5.19
C SER A 411 13.67 11.65 -4.00
N HIS A 412 13.95 12.95 -4.07
CA HIS A 412 14.65 13.69 -3.01
C HIS A 412 16.00 13.05 -2.64
N ASN A 413 16.85 12.79 -3.63
CA ASN A 413 18.24 12.39 -3.44
C ASN A 413 19.18 13.42 -4.08
N ALA A 414 20.47 13.11 -4.21
CA ALA A 414 21.48 14.00 -4.76
C ALA A 414 22.04 13.50 -6.10
N MET A 415 21.30 12.64 -6.83
CA MET A 415 21.83 11.98 -8.01
C MET A 415 22.07 12.97 -9.15
N GLY A 416 23.31 13.06 -9.63
CA GLY A 416 23.67 13.88 -10.79
C GLY A 416 23.52 13.17 -12.14
N GLN A 417 23.75 11.85 -12.13
CA GLN A 417 23.67 10.98 -13.29
C GLN A 417 23.18 9.59 -12.87
N LEU A 418 22.63 8.84 -13.80
CA LEU A 418 22.24 7.44 -13.62
C LEU A 418 23.17 6.55 -14.47
N PRO A 419 23.59 5.38 -13.96
CA PRO A 419 24.28 4.40 -14.78
C PRO A 419 23.39 3.94 -15.96
N PRO A 420 23.98 3.59 -17.11
CA PRO A 420 23.27 2.87 -18.16
C PRO A 420 22.65 1.58 -17.61
N GLU A 421 21.47 1.21 -18.11
CA GLU A 421 20.82 -0.07 -17.80
C GLU A 421 20.51 -0.31 -16.31
N VAL A 422 20.58 0.71 -15.44
CA VAL A 422 20.34 0.54 -13.99
C VAL A 422 18.94 0.01 -13.65
N PHE A 423 17.96 0.24 -14.54
CA PHE A 423 16.59 -0.26 -14.41
C PHE A 423 16.29 -1.48 -15.28
N GLN A 424 17.32 -2.06 -15.92
CA GLN A 424 17.18 -3.26 -16.74
C GLN A 424 16.63 -4.41 -15.89
N GLY A 425 15.63 -5.13 -16.42
CA GLY A 425 15.04 -6.29 -15.76
C GLY A 425 13.85 -5.99 -14.86
N LEU A 426 13.51 -4.72 -14.61
CA LEU A 426 12.33 -4.29 -13.86
C LEU A 426 11.03 -4.41 -14.69
N ALA A 427 10.74 -5.62 -15.19
CA ALA A 427 9.70 -5.88 -16.17
C ALA A 427 8.27 -5.54 -15.70
N ALA A 428 8.01 -5.58 -14.39
CA ALA A 428 6.71 -5.26 -13.80
C ALA A 428 6.56 -3.80 -13.34
N LEU A 429 7.56 -2.94 -13.57
CA LEU A 429 7.58 -1.59 -13.01
C LEU A 429 6.53 -0.71 -13.67
N THR A 430 5.64 -0.16 -12.84
CA THR A 430 4.55 0.71 -13.29
C THR A 430 4.77 2.18 -12.91
N ALA A 431 5.51 2.43 -11.84
CA ALA A 431 5.78 3.77 -11.33
C ALA A 431 7.25 3.96 -10.93
N LEU A 432 7.91 4.92 -11.57
CA LEU A 432 9.28 5.33 -11.28
C LEU A 432 9.31 6.81 -10.87
N GLN A 433 9.80 7.10 -9.67
CA GLN A 433 9.94 8.47 -9.18
C GLN A 433 11.41 8.84 -9.02
N LEU A 434 11.88 9.78 -9.86
CA LEU A 434 13.24 10.33 -9.87
C LEU A 434 13.26 11.83 -9.61
N ASN A 435 12.12 12.41 -9.25
CA ASN A 435 11.96 13.83 -9.05
C ASN A 435 12.73 14.35 -7.82
N HIS A 436 13.02 15.64 -7.78
CA HIS A 436 13.86 16.25 -6.74
C HIS A 436 15.24 15.58 -6.62
N ASN A 437 15.93 15.45 -7.75
CA ASN A 437 17.34 15.04 -7.80
C ASN A 437 18.16 16.15 -8.51
N ASN A 438 19.41 15.87 -8.87
CA ASN A 438 20.26 16.80 -9.59
C ASN A 438 20.59 16.30 -11.01
N LEU A 439 19.69 15.51 -11.61
CA LEU A 439 19.95 14.83 -12.88
C LEU A 439 20.14 15.85 -14.01
N SER A 440 21.32 15.88 -14.62
CA SER A 440 21.63 16.77 -15.75
C SER A 440 21.37 16.15 -17.11
N SER A 441 21.33 14.82 -17.17
CA SER A 441 21.09 14.03 -18.38
C SER A 441 20.61 12.63 -18.03
N LEU A 442 19.89 11.99 -18.94
CA LEU A 442 19.48 10.59 -18.83
C LEU A 442 20.21 9.75 -19.90
N PRO A 443 20.67 8.52 -19.57
CA PRO A 443 21.19 7.60 -20.57
C PRO A 443 20.17 7.26 -21.67
N ALA A 444 20.64 7.03 -22.89
CA ALA A 444 19.80 6.49 -23.95
C ALA A 444 19.30 5.08 -23.57
N GLY A 445 18.06 4.75 -23.90
CA GLY A 445 17.47 3.46 -23.59
C GLY A 445 17.21 3.19 -22.09
N LEU A 446 17.33 4.20 -21.21
CA LEU A 446 17.13 4.04 -19.76
C LEU A 446 15.80 3.35 -19.39
N LEU A 447 14.75 3.60 -20.17
CA LEU A 447 13.39 3.07 -19.94
C LEU A 447 13.05 1.85 -20.81
N ALA A 448 13.97 1.39 -21.67
CA ALA A 448 13.72 0.31 -22.62
C ALA A 448 13.37 -1.03 -21.94
N GLY A 449 13.89 -1.26 -20.73
CA GLY A 449 13.60 -2.44 -19.92
C GLY A 449 12.29 -2.36 -19.09
N LEU A 450 11.46 -1.32 -19.28
CA LEU A 450 10.30 -1.00 -18.44
C LEU A 450 8.97 -1.01 -19.22
N PRO A 451 8.56 -2.13 -19.83
CA PRO A 451 7.44 -2.16 -20.78
C PRO A 451 6.07 -1.78 -20.16
N LEU A 452 5.89 -1.95 -18.85
CA LEU A 452 4.63 -1.65 -18.15
C LEU A 452 4.62 -0.27 -17.46
N LEU A 453 5.58 0.60 -17.77
CA LEU A 453 5.72 1.89 -17.09
C LEU A 453 4.57 2.83 -17.46
N THR A 454 3.75 3.19 -16.48
CA THR A 454 2.59 4.10 -16.66
C THR A 454 2.84 5.48 -16.06
N SER A 455 3.78 5.59 -15.12
CA SER A 455 4.05 6.81 -14.36
C SER A 455 5.55 7.06 -14.20
N LEU A 456 6.01 8.23 -14.63
CA LEU A 456 7.39 8.68 -14.53
C LEU A 456 7.44 10.10 -13.96
N ALA A 457 8.13 10.27 -12.83
CA ALA A 457 8.37 11.60 -12.25
C ALA A 457 9.83 12.03 -12.45
N LEU A 458 10.04 13.10 -13.21
CA LEU A 458 11.35 13.71 -13.49
C LEU A 458 11.39 15.19 -13.07
N ASP A 459 10.33 15.72 -12.48
CA ASP A 459 10.24 17.11 -12.06
C ASP A 459 11.34 17.48 -11.05
N HIS A 460 11.65 18.77 -10.94
CA HIS A 460 12.67 19.27 -10.01
C HIS A 460 14.03 18.59 -10.21
N ASN A 461 14.55 18.60 -11.44
CA ASN A 461 15.88 18.12 -11.81
C ASN A 461 16.67 19.22 -12.58
N ARG A 462 17.79 18.86 -13.20
CA ARG A 462 18.63 19.75 -14.02
C ARG A 462 18.61 19.36 -15.50
N LEU A 463 17.55 18.72 -15.98
CA LEU A 463 17.45 18.25 -17.35
C LEU A 463 17.24 19.43 -18.30
N ALA A 464 18.19 19.61 -19.22
CA ALA A 464 18.04 20.56 -20.33
C ALA A 464 17.40 19.92 -21.56
N ARG A 465 17.54 18.60 -21.71
CA ARG A 465 17.04 17.81 -22.85
C ARG A 465 16.85 16.35 -22.44
N LEU A 466 16.09 15.62 -23.25
CA LEU A 466 15.93 14.17 -23.14
C LEU A 466 16.65 13.48 -24.32
N PRO A 467 17.20 12.27 -24.13
CA PRO A 467 17.72 11.49 -25.24
C PRO A 467 16.60 11.13 -26.22
N LEU A 468 16.96 11.05 -27.50
CA LEU A 468 16.05 10.60 -28.55
C LEU A 468 15.59 9.17 -28.26
N GLY A 469 14.30 8.94 -28.48
CA GLY A 469 13.68 7.63 -28.31
C GLY A 469 13.53 7.15 -26.86
N LEU A 470 13.65 8.04 -25.86
CA LEU A 470 13.55 7.68 -24.45
C LEU A 470 12.24 6.94 -24.10
N PHE A 471 11.13 7.31 -24.74
CA PHE A 471 9.79 6.81 -24.45
C PHE A 471 9.28 5.77 -25.46
N ASP A 472 10.08 5.41 -26.47
CA ASP A 472 9.62 4.61 -27.62
C ASP A 472 9.25 3.16 -27.24
N ALA A 473 9.68 2.70 -26.07
CA ALA A 473 9.38 1.37 -25.54
C ALA A 473 8.25 1.38 -24.48
N ASN A 474 7.63 2.53 -24.20
CA ASN A 474 6.70 2.72 -23.08
C ASN A 474 5.35 3.27 -23.56
N ASP A 475 4.62 2.49 -24.36
CA ASP A 475 3.34 2.90 -24.97
C ASP A 475 2.24 3.22 -23.93
N ASP A 476 2.29 2.58 -22.75
CA ASP A 476 1.33 2.77 -21.65
C ASP A 476 1.65 3.98 -20.75
N LEU A 477 2.63 4.81 -21.11
CA LEU A 477 3.07 5.94 -20.31
C LEU A 477 2.04 7.09 -20.36
N VAL A 478 1.28 7.26 -19.26
CA VAL A 478 0.18 8.25 -19.19
C VAL A 478 0.46 9.38 -18.21
N ARG A 479 1.35 9.19 -17.22
CA ARG A 479 1.66 10.21 -16.21
C ARG A 479 3.15 10.54 -16.21
N VAL A 480 3.54 11.57 -16.94
CA VAL A 480 4.92 12.09 -16.94
C VAL A 480 4.95 13.45 -16.26
N GLN A 481 5.82 13.63 -15.27
CA GLN A 481 6.04 14.90 -14.58
C GLN A 481 7.38 15.48 -15.04
N LEU A 482 7.34 16.65 -15.71
CA LEU A 482 8.51 17.28 -16.35
C LEU A 482 8.77 18.71 -15.85
N SER A 483 7.95 19.22 -14.93
CA SER A 483 8.06 20.60 -14.46
C SER A 483 9.39 20.86 -13.75
N ASP A 484 9.74 22.14 -13.59
CA ASP A 484 10.89 22.53 -12.77
C ASP A 484 12.22 21.89 -13.24
N ASN A 485 12.38 21.82 -14.56
CA ASN A 485 13.64 21.47 -15.23
C ASN A 485 14.06 22.62 -16.15
N PRO A 486 15.38 22.87 -16.32
CA PRO A 486 15.88 23.94 -17.16
C PRO A 486 15.86 23.57 -18.65
N TRP A 487 14.68 23.28 -19.21
CA TRP A 487 14.53 22.83 -20.60
C TRP A 487 15.11 23.83 -21.60
N ALA A 488 16.06 23.37 -22.42
CA ALA A 488 16.61 24.13 -23.52
C ALA A 488 15.73 23.92 -24.75
N CYS A 489 14.85 24.87 -25.01
CA CYS A 489 13.95 24.90 -26.17
C CYS A 489 14.70 25.30 -27.44
N ASP A 490 15.65 24.44 -27.80
CA ASP A 490 16.36 24.42 -29.07
C ASP A 490 15.96 23.18 -29.86
N CYS A 491 16.61 22.96 -30.99
CA CYS A 491 16.30 21.85 -31.87
C CYS A 491 16.52 20.45 -31.28
N HIS A 492 17.29 20.30 -30.21
CA HIS A 492 17.49 19.01 -29.55
C HIS A 492 16.31 18.61 -28.67
N LEU A 493 15.39 19.54 -28.37
CA LEU A 493 14.17 19.26 -27.60
C LEU A 493 12.96 18.92 -28.47
N ALA A 494 13.12 18.96 -29.81
CA ALA A 494 12.06 18.67 -30.77
C ALA A 494 11.39 17.31 -30.54
N TYR A 495 12.14 16.28 -30.14
CA TYR A 495 11.59 14.96 -29.78
C TYR A 495 10.57 15.04 -28.65
N LEU A 496 10.89 15.75 -27.56
CA LEU A 496 9.99 15.87 -26.42
C LEU A 496 8.72 16.65 -26.80
N LEU A 497 8.85 17.73 -27.59
CA LEU A 497 7.68 18.44 -28.11
C LEU A 497 6.78 17.52 -28.95
N HIS A 498 7.37 16.77 -29.88
CA HIS A 498 6.63 15.84 -30.74
C HIS A 498 5.89 14.78 -29.90
N TRP A 499 6.57 14.20 -28.91
CA TRP A 499 5.97 13.22 -28.00
C TRP A 499 4.80 13.83 -27.20
N LEU A 500 4.96 15.03 -26.64
CA LEU A 500 3.89 15.71 -25.90
C LEU A 500 2.67 16.05 -26.78
N GLN A 501 2.88 16.37 -28.06
CA GLN A 501 1.82 16.65 -29.03
C GLN A 501 1.07 15.38 -29.50
N GLY A 502 1.64 14.19 -29.27
CA GLY A 502 1.02 12.91 -29.64
C GLY A 502 -0.22 12.55 -28.82
N PHE A 503 -0.45 13.23 -27.69
CA PHE A 503 -1.58 12.97 -26.81
C PHE A 503 -2.82 13.80 -27.20
N ALA A 504 -3.97 13.13 -27.32
CA ALA A 504 -5.25 13.78 -27.68
C ALA A 504 -5.76 14.75 -26.59
N GLU A 505 -5.46 14.47 -25.31
CA GLU A 505 -5.77 15.32 -24.16
C GLU A 505 -4.44 15.83 -23.56
N PRO A 506 -4.31 17.13 -23.24
CA PRO A 506 -3.09 17.66 -22.64
C PRO A 506 -2.77 16.94 -21.33
N LEU A 507 -1.56 16.40 -21.22
CA LEU A 507 -1.06 15.85 -19.97
C LEU A 507 -0.99 16.95 -18.92
N ILE A 508 -1.98 17.01 -18.02
CA ILE A 508 -2.07 18.05 -16.96
C ILE A 508 -0.75 18.17 -16.17
N HIS A 509 -0.05 17.05 -16.00
CA HIS A 509 1.19 16.94 -15.25
C HIS A 509 2.46 16.94 -16.12
N GLY A 510 2.33 16.86 -17.45
CA GLY A 510 3.44 16.85 -18.42
C GLY A 510 3.93 18.23 -18.84
N GLN A 511 3.68 19.24 -18.01
CA GLN A 511 4.03 20.62 -18.33
C GLN A 511 5.56 20.81 -18.32
N ALA A 512 6.10 21.32 -19.42
CA ALA A 512 7.49 21.67 -19.59
C ALA A 512 7.59 23.14 -20.01
N PHE A 513 8.38 23.93 -19.29
CA PHE A 513 8.58 25.35 -19.57
C PHE A 513 10.02 25.60 -20.00
N CYS A 514 10.20 26.42 -21.02
CA CYS A 514 11.51 26.76 -21.55
C CYS A 514 12.30 27.60 -20.54
N ALA A 515 13.55 27.21 -20.29
CA ALA A 515 14.50 28.02 -19.53
C ALA A 515 15.48 28.76 -20.43
N SER A 516 15.77 28.21 -21.62
CA SER A 516 16.58 28.83 -22.66
C SER A 516 16.04 28.50 -24.06
N PRO A 517 16.34 29.30 -25.10
CA PRO A 517 17.02 30.60 -25.06
C PRO A 517 16.18 31.68 -24.36
N THR A 518 16.78 32.81 -24.01
CA THR A 518 16.11 33.92 -23.29
C THR A 518 14.84 34.42 -23.98
N ALA A 519 14.76 34.32 -25.30
CA ALA A 519 13.58 34.69 -26.08
C ALA A 519 12.33 33.84 -25.77
N LEU A 520 12.52 32.59 -25.34
CA LEU A 520 11.44 31.64 -25.03
C LEU A 520 11.29 31.38 -23.54
N GLN A 521 12.09 32.03 -22.70
CA GLN A 521 12.12 31.76 -21.27
C GLN A 521 10.73 31.94 -20.62
N GLY A 522 10.25 30.92 -19.92
CA GLY A 522 8.94 30.88 -19.28
C GLY A 522 7.79 30.49 -20.19
N GLN A 523 7.98 30.34 -21.51
CA GLN A 523 6.94 29.80 -22.38
C GLN A 523 6.75 28.30 -22.17
N SER A 524 5.50 27.85 -22.31
CA SER A 524 5.17 26.43 -22.37
C SER A 524 5.74 25.83 -23.65
N LEU A 525 6.41 24.67 -23.55
CA LEU A 525 6.99 23.98 -24.68
C LEU A 525 5.95 23.67 -25.76
N LEU A 526 4.71 23.35 -25.37
CA LEU A 526 3.60 23.08 -26.29
C LEU A 526 3.20 24.30 -27.15
N GLU A 527 3.56 25.51 -26.73
CA GLU A 527 3.27 26.76 -27.44
C GLU A 527 4.41 27.20 -28.35
N VAL A 528 5.58 26.55 -28.28
CA VAL A 528 6.75 26.92 -29.08
C VAL A 528 6.55 26.52 -30.55
N PRO A 529 6.70 27.45 -31.51
CA PRO A 529 6.60 27.15 -32.94
C PRO A 529 7.69 26.16 -33.40
N ARG A 530 7.31 25.18 -34.23
CA ARG A 530 8.23 24.14 -34.73
C ARG A 530 9.50 24.69 -35.37
N GLY A 531 9.39 25.75 -36.18
CA GLY A 531 10.55 26.36 -36.85
C GLY A 531 11.59 26.98 -35.91
N GLN A 532 11.28 27.19 -34.62
CA GLN A 532 12.24 27.65 -33.62
C GLN A 532 13.05 26.50 -32.99
N LEU A 533 12.64 25.25 -33.22
CA LEU A 533 13.31 24.03 -32.78
C LEU A 533 13.97 23.31 -33.98
N GLU A 534 14.42 24.05 -35.00
CA GLU A 534 15.14 23.50 -36.16
C GLU A 534 16.64 23.87 -36.06
N CYS A 535 17.54 22.87 -36.15
CA CYS A 535 18.98 23.13 -36.07
C CYS A 535 19.50 23.68 -37.40
N PRO A 536 20.21 24.80 -37.44
CA PRO A 536 20.91 25.23 -38.66
C PRO A 536 22.13 24.37 -38.92
N GLY A 537 22.08 23.50 -39.95
CA GLY A 537 23.25 22.90 -40.60
C GLY A 537 23.97 21.77 -39.86
N GLY A 538 23.40 20.57 -39.85
CA GLY A 538 24.20 19.34 -39.77
C GLY A 538 25.03 19.15 -41.06
N PRO A 539 26.22 18.52 -41.01
CA PRO A 539 27.10 18.43 -42.16
C PRO A 539 26.47 17.62 -43.31
N GLY A 540 26.21 18.30 -44.43
CA GLY A 540 26.11 17.68 -45.76
C GLY A 540 24.86 16.85 -46.05
N VAL A 541 23.67 17.43 -45.92
CA VAL A 541 22.65 17.23 -46.97
C VAL A 541 22.60 18.55 -47.76
N PRO A 542 22.76 18.53 -49.10
CA PRO A 542 22.75 19.75 -49.92
C PRO A 542 21.45 20.54 -49.68
N PRO A 543 21.43 21.86 -49.95
CA PRO A 543 20.22 22.64 -49.86
C PRO A 543 19.21 22.04 -50.86
N GLU A 544 18.16 21.38 -50.36
CA GLU A 544 17.00 21.08 -51.19
C GLU A 544 16.29 22.42 -51.47
N GLU A 545 16.68 23.04 -52.58
CA GLU A 545 15.69 23.72 -53.39
C GLU A 545 14.57 22.73 -53.71
N GLY A 546 13.44 22.88 -53.01
CA GLY A 546 12.16 22.30 -53.45
C GLY A 546 11.46 21.39 -52.45
N TRP A 547 11.05 21.90 -51.28
CA TRP A 547 9.88 21.36 -50.58
C TRP A 547 8.62 22.07 -51.03
N ASP A 548 8.39 22.03 -52.34
CA ASP A 548 7.07 22.21 -52.90
C ASP A 548 6.97 21.32 -54.15
N ARG A 549 6.21 20.23 -53.95
CA ARG A 549 5.74 19.20 -54.90
C ARG A 549 6.35 17.81 -54.75
N ASP A 550 6.03 17.15 -53.64
CA ASP A 550 5.55 15.78 -53.81
C ASP A 550 4.21 15.86 -54.57
N ALA A 551 4.13 15.16 -55.70
CA ALA A 551 2.87 14.96 -56.39
C ALA A 551 1.88 14.27 -55.43
N PRO A 552 0.59 14.63 -55.45
CA PRO A 552 -0.40 14.03 -54.55
C PRO A 552 -0.44 12.51 -54.75
N GLY A 553 -0.01 11.76 -53.74
CA GLY A 553 -0.13 10.30 -53.71
C GLY A 553 1.15 9.48 -53.58
N GLN A 554 2.31 10.08 -53.32
CA GLN A 554 3.59 9.37 -53.13
C GLN A 554 4.10 9.50 -51.68
N CYS A 555 4.43 8.37 -51.05
CA CYS A 555 4.81 8.23 -49.65
C CYS A 555 6.19 7.54 -49.54
N THR A 556 7.10 8.14 -48.77
CA THR A 556 8.43 7.58 -48.53
C THR A 556 8.49 6.97 -47.12
N TYR A 557 8.74 5.67 -47.03
CA TYR A 557 8.85 4.89 -45.79
C TYR A 557 10.33 4.60 -45.49
N SER A 558 10.76 4.73 -44.24
CA SER A 558 12.14 4.38 -43.85
C SER A 558 12.22 3.84 -42.42
N ASN A 559 13.28 3.11 -42.10
CA ASN A 559 13.59 2.71 -40.72
C ASN A 559 14.43 3.77 -40.00
N ALA A 560 14.45 3.71 -38.67
CA ALA A 560 15.11 4.71 -37.81
C ALA A 560 16.59 4.96 -38.17
N ASP A 561 17.30 3.93 -38.64
CA ASP A 561 18.72 4.01 -38.98
C ASP A 561 18.98 4.40 -40.45
N GLY A 562 17.93 4.59 -41.26
CA GLY A 562 18.03 4.93 -42.68
C GLY A 562 18.68 3.86 -43.55
N THR A 563 18.77 2.62 -43.06
CA THR A 563 19.38 1.49 -43.78
C THR A 563 18.46 0.88 -44.81
N VAL A 564 17.14 1.02 -44.64
CA VAL A 564 16.12 0.57 -45.59
C VAL A 564 15.11 1.69 -45.82
N SER A 565 14.90 2.07 -47.07
CA SER A 565 13.86 3.03 -47.46
C SER A 565 13.08 2.54 -48.66
N MET A 566 11.77 2.84 -48.69
CA MET A 566 10.87 2.44 -49.75
C MET A 566 9.98 3.61 -50.18
N VAL A 567 9.91 3.90 -51.48
CA VAL A 567 9.00 4.91 -52.04
C VAL A 567 7.81 4.20 -52.66
N CYS A 568 6.61 4.57 -52.22
CA CYS A 568 5.35 3.97 -52.69
C CYS A 568 4.36 5.03 -53.16
N ASP A 569 3.59 4.70 -54.19
CA ASP A 569 2.37 5.40 -54.56
C ASP A 569 1.13 4.70 -53.97
N ALA A 570 -0.08 5.18 -54.26
CA ALA A 570 -1.34 4.61 -53.75
C ALA A 570 -1.61 3.15 -54.16
N THR A 571 -0.88 2.61 -55.15
CA THR A 571 -1.14 1.29 -55.75
C THR A 571 0.10 0.38 -55.84
N SER A 572 1.31 0.92 -55.76
CA SER A 572 2.55 0.17 -55.95
C SER A 572 3.74 0.83 -55.23
N CYS A 573 4.72 0.04 -54.83
CA CYS A 573 5.99 0.53 -54.32
C CYS A 573 7.08 0.40 -55.39
N GLN A 574 7.68 1.53 -55.78
CA GLN A 574 8.52 1.58 -56.98
C GLN A 574 10.02 1.56 -56.70
N GLN A 575 10.46 1.94 -55.50
CA GLN A 575 11.90 2.05 -55.21
C GLN A 575 12.24 1.54 -53.80
N LEU A 576 13.09 0.52 -53.71
CA LEU A 576 13.65 -0.02 -52.48
C LEU A 576 15.15 0.31 -52.41
N SER A 577 15.58 1.05 -51.40
CA SER A 577 16.99 1.31 -51.11
C SER A 577 17.42 0.49 -49.90
N LEU A 578 18.52 -0.24 -50.05
CA LEU A 578 19.12 -1.09 -49.01
C LEU A 578 20.59 -0.75 -48.86
N ARG A 579 21.01 -0.36 -47.65
CA ARG A 579 22.42 -0.20 -47.29
C ARG A 579 22.89 -1.44 -46.54
N LEU A 580 23.58 -2.34 -47.25
CA LEU A 580 24.16 -3.55 -46.67
C LEU A 580 25.52 -3.26 -46.03
N PRO A 581 25.85 -3.87 -44.86
CA PRO A 581 27.18 -3.80 -44.28
C PRO A 581 28.22 -4.50 -45.18
N PRO A 582 29.53 -4.15 -45.08
CA PRO A 582 30.58 -4.79 -45.88
C PRO A 582 30.67 -6.29 -45.58
N PRO A 583 30.94 -7.15 -46.59
CA PRO A 583 30.95 -8.60 -46.40
C PRO A 583 32.11 -9.04 -45.49
N PRO A 584 31.91 -10.07 -44.64
CA PRO A 584 32.98 -10.65 -43.84
C PRO A 584 34.06 -11.31 -44.73
N PRO A 585 35.31 -11.48 -44.23
CA PRO A 585 36.36 -12.17 -44.98
C PRO A 585 35.98 -13.63 -45.27
N PRO A 586 36.41 -14.20 -46.41
CA PRO A 586 35.97 -15.53 -46.84
C PRO A 586 36.47 -16.62 -45.89
N PRO A 587 35.67 -17.67 -45.63
CA PRO A 587 36.12 -18.82 -44.86
C PRO A 587 37.17 -19.64 -45.62
N GLU A 588 38.20 -20.10 -44.91
CA GLU A 588 39.08 -21.16 -45.41
C GLU A 588 38.26 -22.46 -45.53
N GLN A 589 38.20 -22.98 -46.76
CA GLN A 589 37.63 -24.27 -47.17
C GLN A 589 36.09 -24.36 -47.31
N GLY A 590 35.67 -24.74 -48.52
CA GLY A 590 34.49 -25.59 -48.73
C GLY A 590 33.28 -24.90 -49.34
N GLN A 591 32.95 -25.33 -50.56
CA GLN A 591 31.76 -25.00 -51.37
C GLN A 591 30.44 -25.00 -50.59
N GLY A 592 29.65 -23.94 -50.72
CA GLY A 592 28.21 -23.96 -50.41
C GLY A 592 27.61 -22.58 -50.14
N LEU A 593 26.90 -22.04 -51.15
CA LEU A 593 26.08 -20.81 -51.16
C LEU A 593 26.75 -19.50 -50.69
N GLY A 594 26.76 -18.49 -51.58
CA GLY A 594 27.25 -17.15 -51.25
C GLY A 594 26.50 -16.52 -50.07
N PRO A 595 27.04 -15.44 -49.47
CA PRO A 595 26.41 -14.78 -48.33
C PRO A 595 24.97 -14.39 -48.69
N ALA A 596 24.02 -14.84 -47.87
CA ALA A 596 22.63 -14.46 -47.94
C ALA A 596 22.34 -13.46 -46.82
N TYR A 597 21.84 -12.27 -47.17
CA TYR A 597 21.39 -11.28 -46.21
C TYR A 597 19.86 -11.35 -46.13
N GLN A 598 19.33 -11.67 -44.95
CA GLN A 598 17.90 -11.68 -44.69
C GLN A 598 17.58 -10.74 -43.54
N GLY A 599 16.59 -9.86 -43.72
CA GLY A 599 16.05 -9.06 -42.64
C GLY A 599 14.60 -8.66 -42.88
N ALA A 600 13.93 -8.26 -41.81
CA ALA A 600 12.58 -7.73 -41.84
C ALA A 600 12.58 -6.41 -41.06
N TRP A 601 12.00 -5.37 -41.65
CA TRP A 601 11.95 -4.02 -41.08
C TRP A 601 10.51 -3.50 -41.09
N VAL A 602 10.20 -2.73 -40.05
CA VAL A 602 8.99 -1.90 -40.01
C VAL A 602 9.43 -0.48 -40.37
N LEU A 603 8.94 0.01 -41.51
CA LEU A 603 9.25 1.31 -42.05
C LEU A 603 8.12 2.28 -41.72
N HIS A 604 8.48 3.52 -41.39
CA HIS A 604 7.55 4.55 -40.96
C HIS A 604 7.53 5.70 -41.98
N SER A 605 6.36 6.27 -42.21
CA SER A 605 6.11 7.44 -43.04
C SER A 605 4.95 8.28 -42.48
N HIS A 606 4.76 9.48 -43.01
CA HIS A 606 3.58 10.30 -42.73
C HIS A 606 2.27 9.64 -43.23
N CYS A 607 2.37 8.64 -44.12
CA CYS A 607 1.24 7.86 -44.63
C CYS A 607 0.92 6.59 -43.80
N GLY A 608 1.71 6.28 -42.77
CA GLY A 608 1.54 5.09 -41.93
C GLY A 608 2.78 4.20 -41.86
N THR A 609 2.56 2.91 -41.56
CA THR A 609 3.62 1.91 -41.34
C THR A 609 3.61 0.83 -42.42
N LEU A 610 4.79 0.44 -42.92
CA LEU A 610 4.96 -0.61 -43.93
C LEU A 610 5.94 -1.67 -43.44
N GLN A 611 5.55 -2.94 -43.46
CA GLN A 611 6.43 -4.05 -43.10
C GLN A 611 7.07 -4.65 -44.35
N VAL A 612 8.40 -4.67 -44.40
CA VAL A 612 9.17 -5.14 -45.56
C VAL A 612 10.16 -6.20 -45.14
N SER A 613 10.14 -7.34 -45.83
CA SER A 613 11.08 -8.45 -45.66
C SER A 613 11.93 -8.59 -46.91
N VAL A 614 13.25 -8.53 -46.76
CA VAL A 614 14.20 -8.60 -47.89
C VAL A 614 15.14 -9.78 -47.69
N LEU A 615 15.30 -10.57 -48.75
CA LEU A 615 16.30 -11.63 -48.88
C LEU A 615 17.21 -11.32 -50.08
N VAL A 616 18.48 -11.06 -49.82
CA VAL A 616 19.51 -10.84 -50.85
C VAL A 616 20.42 -12.05 -50.89
N THR A 617 20.48 -12.75 -52.03
CA THR A 617 21.37 -13.90 -52.22
C THR A 617 22.41 -13.60 -53.30
N ALA A 618 23.69 -13.86 -53.01
CA ALA A 618 24.76 -13.73 -54.00
C ALA A 618 24.82 -14.98 -54.88
N GLN A 619 24.45 -14.88 -56.16
CA GLN A 619 24.65 -15.95 -57.14
C GLN A 619 26.05 -15.87 -57.76
N SER A 620 26.83 -16.94 -57.67
CA SER A 620 28.10 -17.09 -58.38
C SER A 620 27.84 -17.26 -59.87
N ARG A 621 28.49 -16.43 -60.70
CA ARG A 621 28.39 -16.50 -62.16
C ARG A 621 29.23 -17.68 -62.68
N ASN A 622 28.66 -18.88 -62.65
CA ASN A 622 29.07 -20.03 -63.46
C ASN A 622 27.89 -21.01 -63.56
N GLU A 623 27.05 -20.79 -64.58
CA GLU A 623 26.65 -21.80 -65.56
C GLU A 623 25.55 -21.20 -66.45
N ALA A 624 25.85 -21.13 -67.75
CA ALA A 624 24.85 -20.85 -68.76
C ALA A 624 23.92 -22.06 -68.89
N THR A 625 22.60 -21.85 -68.92
CA THR A 625 21.75 -22.14 -70.10
C THR A 625 20.25 -21.93 -69.83
N SER A 626 19.66 -21.03 -70.64
CA SER A 626 18.26 -20.99 -71.11
C SER A 626 17.13 -20.83 -70.05
N SER A 627 16.09 -20.00 -70.20
CA SER A 627 15.59 -19.19 -71.30
C SER A 627 14.48 -18.25 -70.76
N HIS A 628 14.31 -17.13 -71.47
CA HIS A 628 13.15 -16.22 -71.51
C HIS A 628 12.88 -15.18 -70.40
N LEU A 629 12.95 -13.93 -70.88
CA LEU A 629 12.24 -12.67 -70.56
C LEU A 629 12.96 -11.63 -69.67
N PRO A 630 12.86 -10.33 -70.03
CA PRO A 630 13.68 -9.29 -69.43
C PRO A 630 12.96 -8.59 -68.28
N ALA A 631 13.70 -8.31 -67.21
CA ALA A 631 13.47 -7.13 -66.39
C ALA A 631 14.83 -6.54 -66.03
N MET A 632 15.05 -5.32 -66.50
CA MET A 632 16.15 -4.43 -66.10
C MET A 632 16.01 -4.05 -64.60
N PRO A 633 17.09 -3.60 -63.95
CA PRO A 633 17.14 -3.36 -62.51
C PRO A 633 16.16 -2.30 -62.00
#